data_AF-A0A2V8PGR0-F1
#
_entry.id   AF-A0A2V8PGR0-F1
#
_cell.length_a   1.000
_cell.length_b   1.000
_cell.length_c   1.000
_cell.angle_alpha   90.00
_cell.angle_beta   90.00
_cell.angle_gamma   90.00
#
_symmetry.space_group_name_H-M   'P 1'
#
loop_
_entity.id
_entity.type
_entity.pdbx_description
1 polymer ?
#
loop_
_entity_poly.entity_id
_entity_poly.type
_entity_poly.pdbx_seq_one_letter_code
_entity_poly.pdbx_strand_id
1 'polypeptide(L)'
;TLMNLDRVVYILAPNFDPNAIIREEASNLILRSLMTSVEPGRIMTGVLEVKEFVEKFPARINKILDAIGNNELKIGVDAIDERVVLDGLQKVANRITIGLVLAALIVGAALLMRVETSFRLFGYPGLPMIFFLLAAIGALILIINILLYDKKPRKKKEGD
;
A
#
# COMPACT_ATOMS: atom_id res chain seq x y z
N THR A 1 -23.22 35.42 -20.29
CA THR A 1 -24.46 36.05 -20.80
C THR A 1 -25.64 35.95 -19.84
N LEU A 2 -25.85 34.82 -19.14
CA LEU A 2 -26.89 34.70 -18.08
C LEU A 2 -26.74 35.71 -16.93
N MET A 3 -25.53 35.97 -16.45
CA MET A 3 -25.25 36.95 -15.38
C MET A 3 -25.70 38.39 -15.69
N ASN A 4 -25.80 38.76 -16.98
CA ASN A 4 -26.20 40.11 -17.37
C ASN A 4 -27.72 40.26 -17.44
N LEU A 5 -28.46 39.16 -17.64
CA LEU A 5 -29.92 39.14 -17.62
C LEU A 5 -30.45 39.18 -16.18
N ASP A 6 -29.84 38.46 -15.24
CA ASP A 6 -30.20 38.52 -13.82
C ASP A 6 -30.18 39.95 -13.29
N ARG A 7 -29.15 40.72 -13.65
CA ARG A 7 -28.99 42.10 -13.18
C ARG A 7 -30.08 43.04 -13.73
N VAL A 8 -30.64 42.74 -14.91
CA VAL A 8 -31.74 43.52 -15.51
C VAL A 8 -33.08 43.17 -14.86
N VAL A 9 -33.30 41.90 -14.51
CA VAL A 9 -34.51 41.44 -13.81
C VAL A 9 -34.66 42.09 -12.43
N TYR A 10 -33.57 42.20 -11.67
CA TYR A 10 -33.58 42.87 -10.36
C TYR A 10 -33.86 44.38 -10.42
N ILE A 11 -33.61 45.03 -11.56
CA ILE A 11 -33.91 46.46 -11.76
C ILE A 11 -35.40 46.67 -12.11
N LEU A 12 -35.98 45.76 -12.91
CA LEU A 12 -37.38 45.84 -13.35
C LEU A 12 -38.37 45.30 -12.30
N ALA A 13 -37.98 44.31 -11.50
CA ALA A 13 -38.81 43.70 -10.47
C ALA A 13 -37.98 43.34 -9.23
N PRO A 14 -37.75 44.29 -8.30
CA PRO A 14 -36.84 44.10 -7.16
C PRO A 14 -37.28 43.04 -6.15
N ASN A 15 -38.54 42.59 -6.19
CA ASN A 15 -39.08 41.54 -5.32
C ASN A 15 -39.24 40.18 -6.03
N PHE A 16 -38.74 40.03 -7.26
CA PHE A 16 -38.85 38.78 -8.01
C PHE A 16 -37.75 37.81 -7.58
N ASP A 17 -38.13 36.66 -7.00
CA ASP A 17 -37.21 35.56 -6.67
C ASP A 17 -37.30 34.46 -7.75
N PRO A 18 -36.31 34.38 -8.66
CA PRO A 18 -36.29 33.35 -9.70
C PRO A 18 -36.26 31.94 -9.11
N ASN A 19 -35.62 31.74 -7.96
CA ASN A 19 -35.51 30.42 -7.33
C ASN A 19 -36.85 29.96 -6.76
N ALA A 20 -37.67 30.88 -6.25
CA ALA A 20 -39.02 30.59 -5.79
C ALA A 20 -39.91 30.10 -6.95
N ILE A 21 -39.88 30.79 -8.10
CA ILE A 21 -40.66 30.40 -9.28
C ILE A 21 -40.12 29.12 -9.92
N ILE A 22 -38.80 28.94 -9.99
CA ILE A 22 -38.23 27.67 -10.45
C ILE A 22 -38.65 26.54 -9.51
N ARG A 23 -38.67 26.74 -8.19
CA ARG A 23 -39.09 25.68 -7.26
C ARG A 23 -40.58 25.37 -7.35
N GLU A 24 -41.42 26.37 -7.56
CA GLU A 24 -42.86 26.23 -7.73
C GLU A 24 -43.20 25.54 -9.07
N GLU A 25 -42.47 25.89 -10.13
CA GLU A 25 -42.81 25.53 -11.50
C GLU A 25 -41.88 24.50 -12.15
N ALA A 26 -40.78 24.11 -11.49
CA ALA A 26 -39.86 23.08 -11.98
C ALA A 26 -40.56 21.74 -12.15
N SER A 27 -41.47 21.38 -11.24
CA SER A 27 -42.26 20.15 -11.35
C SER A 27 -43.08 20.16 -12.64
N ASN A 28 -43.76 21.28 -12.94
CA ASN A 28 -44.56 21.46 -14.14
C ASN A 28 -43.70 21.50 -15.42
N LEU A 29 -42.51 22.12 -15.36
CA LEU A 29 -41.55 22.16 -16.47
C LEU A 29 -40.93 20.79 -16.76
N ILE A 30 -40.60 20.02 -15.72
CA ILE A 30 -40.10 18.64 -15.85
C ILE A 30 -41.19 17.78 -16.46
N LEU A 31 -42.43 17.84 -15.96
CA LEU A 31 -43.56 17.07 -16.50
C LEU A 31 -43.86 17.44 -17.96
N ARG A 32 -43.83 18.73 -18.32
CA ARG A 32 -43.97 19.16 -19.72
C ARG A 32 -42.82 18.67 -20.59
N SER A 33 -41.58 18.78 -20.10
CA SER A 33 -40.40 18.34 -20.84
C SER A 33 -40.43 16.83 -21.07
N LEU A 34 -40.85 16.06 -20.07
CA LEU A 34 -41.11 14.62 -20.19
C LEU A 34 -42.18 14.37 -21.26
N MET A 35 -43.38 14.95 -21.15
CA MET A 35 -44.45 14.77 -22.14
C MET A 35 -44.03 15.18 -23.57
N THR A 36 -43.21 16.23 -23.71
CA THR A 36 -42.73 16.73 -25.01
C THR A 36 -41.61 15.84 -25.59
N SER A 37 -40.84 15.16 -24.74
CA SER A 37 -39.75 14.26 -25.15
C SER A 37 -40.18 12.79 -25.28
N VAL A 38 -41.44 12.48 -24.98
CA VAL A 38 -42.06 11.18 -25.23
C VAL A 38 -42.33 11.03 -26.73
N GLU A 39 -41.29 10.73 -27.49
CA GLU A 39 -41.45 10.17 -28.83
C GLU A 39 -41.79 8.68 -28.71
N PRO A 40 -42.88 8.18 -29.33
CA PRO A 40 -43.30 6.78 -29.22
C PRO A 40 -42.20 5.76 -29.55
N GLY A 41 -41.28 6.11 -30.46
CA GLY A 41 -40.12 5.28 -30.80
C GLY A 41 -39.11 5.14 -29.66
N ARG A 42 -38.92 6.17 -28.84
CA ARG A 42 -37.93 6.17 -27.73
C ARG A 42 -38.41 5.38 -26.52
N ILE A 43 -39.72 5.29 -26.30
CA ILE A 43 -40.30 4.46 -25.23
C ILE A 43 -40.02 2.98 -25.50
N MET A 44 -40.22 2.53 -26.75
CA MET A 44 -39.97 1.14 -27.13
C MET A 44 -38.49 0.78 -26.94
N THR A 45 -37.58 1.69 -27.31
CA THR A 45 -36.14 1.53 -27.06
C THR A 45 -35.83 1.44 -25.57
N GLY A 46 -36.41 2.32 -24.74
CA GLY A 46 -36.20 2.28 -23.29
C GLY A 46 -36.70 0.99 -22.64
N VAL A 47 -37.85 0.45 -23.09
CA VAL A 47 -38.36 -0.84 -22.60
C VAL A 47 -37.46 -2.01 -23.02
N LEU A 48 -36.94 -1.98 -24.24
CA LEU A 48 -36.00 -2.99 -24.73
C LEU A 48 -34.66 -2.95 -23.97
N GLU A 49 -34.13 -1.76 -23.67
CA GLU A 49 -32.93 -1.59 -22.85
C GLU A 49 -33.12 -2.11 -21.43
N VAL A 50 -34.27 -1.83 -20.81
CA VAL A 50 -34.60 -2.36 -19.47
C VAL A 50 -34.70 -3.89 -19.50
N LYS A 51 -35.35 -4.47 -20.52
CA LYS A 51 -35.43 -5.92 -20.70
C LYS A 51 -34.04 -6.53 -20.84
N GLU A 52 -33.19 -5.95 -21.69
CA GLU A 52 -31.82 -6.42 -21.90
C GLU A 52 -30.95 -6.29 -20.64
N PHE A 53 -31.14 -5.23 -19.86
CA PHE A 53 -30.48 -5.05 -18.57
C PHE A 53 -30.92 -6.14 -17.59
N VAL A 54 -32.22 -6.39 -17.44
CA VAL A 54 -32.76 -7.42 -16.53
C VAL A 54 -32.33 -8.82 -16.97
N GLU A 55 -32.23 -9.11 -18.27
CA GLU A 55 -31.72 -10.38 -18.77
C GLU A 55 -30.23 -10.58 -18.47
N LYS A 56 -29.41 -9.53 -18.60
CA LYS A 56 -27.95 -9.61 -18.38
C LYS A 56 -27.53 -9.43 -16.92
N PHE A 57 -28.39 -8.86 -16.08
CA PHE A 57 -28.09 -8.53 -14.69
C PHE A 57 -27.80 -9.77 -13.81
N PRO A 58 -28.64 -10.83 -13.82
CA PRO A 58 -28.37 -12.04 -13.04
C PRO A 58 -27.02 -12.67 -13.37
N ALA A 59 -26.63 -12.71 -14.64
CA ALA A 59 -25.35 -13.25 -15.06
C ALA A 59 -24.15 -12.44 -14.54
N ARG A 60 -24.29 -11.11 -14.44
CA ARG A 60 -23.25 -10.23 -13.85
C ARG A 60 -23.15 -10.43 -12.35
N ILE A 61 -24.29 -10.55 -11.66
CA ILE A 61 -24.33 -10.82 -10.21
C ILE A 61 -23.73 -12.18 -9.90
N ASN A 62 -24.09 -13.23 -10.66
CA ASN A 62 -23.50 -14.56 -10.50
C ASN A 62 -21.99 -14.52 -10.65
N LYS A 63 -21.44 -13.83 -11.67
CA LYS A 63 -19.98 -13.68 -11.80
C LYS A 63 -19.32 -13.01 -10.60
N ILE A 64 -19.96 -12.01 -9.99
CA ILE A 64 -19.45 -11.35 -8.77
C ILE A 64 -19.51 -12.33 -7.59
N LEU A 65 -20.63 -13.02 -7.42
CA LEU A 65 -20.81 -14.01 -6.35
C LEU A 65 -19.87 -15.21 -6.49
N ASP A 66 -19.63 -15.67 -7.72
CA ASP A 66 -18.68 -16.73 -8.04
C ASP A 66 -17.24 -16.27 -7.72
N ALA A 67 -16.86 -15.04 -8.09
CA ALA A 67 -15.55 -14.49 -7.75
C ALA A 67 -15.36 -14.35 -6.22
N ILE A 68 -16.42 -14.02 -5.48
CA ILE A 68 -16.42 -13.98 -4.01
C ILE A 68 -16.32 -15.40 -3.44
N GLY A 69 -17.16 -16.33 -3.91
CA GLY A 69 -17.26 -17.71 -3.41
C GLY A 69 -16.04 -18.57 -3.72
N ASN A 70 -15.42 -18.35 -4.88
CA ASN A 70 -14.20 -19.05 -5.29
C ASN A 70 -12.92 -18.45 -4.67
N ASN A 71 -13.06 -17.48 -3.76
CA ASN A 71 -11.93 -16.78 -3.14
C ASN A 71 -10.99 -16.11 -4.18
N GLU A 72 -11.52 -15.83 -5.38
CA GLU A 72 -10.81 -15.11 -6.45
C GLU A 72 -10.82 -13.60 -6.20
N LEU A 73 -11.66 -13.14 -5.26
CA LEU A 73 -11.66 -11.77 -4.78
C LEU A 73 -10.39 -11.50 -3.95
N LYS A 74 -9.28 -11.24 -4.64
CA LYS A 74 -8.10 -10.62 -4.04
C LYS A 74 -8.48 -9.20 -3.66
N ILE A 75 -9.00 -9.00 -2.45
CA ILE A 75 -9.08 -7.68 -1.86
C ILE A 75 -7.63 -7.20 -1.75
N GLY A 76 -7.24 -6.27 -2.62
CA GLY A 76 -5.99 -5.54 -2.50
C GLY A 76 -6.08 -4.64 -1.29
N VAL A 77 -6.00 -5.21 -0.09
CA VAL A 77 -5.65 -4.44 1.09
C VAL A 77 -4.22 -4.01 0.82
N ASP A 78 -3.95 -2.70 0.78
CA ASP A 78 -2.61 -2.14 1.01
C ASP A 78 -2.23 -2.44 2.48
N ALA A 79 -2.28 -3.72 2.85
CA ALA A 79 -1.76 -4.23 4.08
C ALA A 79 -0.26 -3.98 3.96
N ILE A 80 0.28 -3.32 5.00
CA ILE A 80 1.70 -3.08 5.21
C ILE A 80 2.52 -4.13 4.46
N ASP A 81 3.23 -3.73 3.39
CA ASP A 81 3.94 -4.66 2.53
C ASP A 81 4.78 -5.58 3.42
N GLU A 82 4.40 -6.85 3.48
CA GLU A 82 5.03 -7.85 4.35
C GLU A 82 6.53 -7.89 4.08
N ARG A 83 6.95 -7.57 2.85
CA ARG A 83 8.36 -7.46 2.46
C ARG A 83 9.05 -6.29 3.14
N VAL A 84 8.40 -5.15 3.29
CA VAL A 84 8.96 -3.97 3.98
C VAL A 84 9.15 -4.25 5.46
N VAL A 85 8.21 -4.97 6.09
CA VAL A 85 8.31 -5.38 7.49
C VAL A 85 9.43 -6.41 7.68
N LEU A 86 9.47 -7.43 6.82
CA LEU A 86 10.51 -8.46 6.85
C LEU A 86 11.91 -7.86 6.60
N ASP A 87 12.05 -6.95 5.63
CA ASP A 87 13.29 -6.22 5.36
C ASP A 87 13.70 -5.35 6.57
N GLY A 88 12.73 -4.70 7.22
CA GLY A 88 12.95 -3.93 8.43
C GLY A 88 13.45 -4.81 9.59
N LEU A 89 12.79 -5.94 9.83
CA LEU A 89 13.17 -6.91 10.84
C LEU A 89 14.56 -7.50 10.59
N GLN A 90 14.88 -7.86 9.35
CA GLN A 90 16.19 -8.39 8.98
C GLN A 90 17.31 -7.37 9.23
N LYS A 91 17.09 -6.09 8.89
CA LYS A 91 18.05 -5.00 9.19
C LYS A 91 18.27 -4.83 10.69
N VAL A 92 17.22 -4.93 11.49
CA VAL A 92 17.32 -4.84 12.96
C VAL A 92 18.07 -6.05 13.51
N ALA A 93 17.72 -7.26 13.07
CA ALA A 93 18.40 -8.49 13.47
C ALA A 93 19.90 -8.41 13.17
N ASN A 94 20.27 -7.98 11.97
CA ASN A 94 21.66 -7.82 11.56
C ASN A 94 22.43 -6.78 12.40
N ARG A 95 21.80 -5.65 12.75
CA ARG A 95 22.40 -4.68 13.68
C ARG A 95 22.65 -5.28 15.06
N ILE A 96 21.70 -6.04 15.58
CA ILE A 96 21.82 -6.72 16.87
C ILE A 96 22.95 -7.75 16.82
N THR A 97 23.01 -8.58 15.77
CA THR A 97 24.07 -9.58 15.59
C THR A 97 25.45 -8.95 15.57
N ILE A 98 25.66 -7.89 14.78
CA ILE A 98 26.95 -7.20 14.71
C ILE A 98 27.35 -6.64 16.09
N GLY A 99 26.41 -5.98 16.78
CA GLY A 99 26.66 -5.42 18.12
C GLY A 99 27.01 -6.50 19.15
N LEU A 100 26.30 -7.62 19.13
CA LEU A 100 26.52 -8.74 20.04
C LEU A 100 27.87 -9.42 19.78
N VAL A 101 28.22 -9.65 18.51
CA VAL A 101 29.52 -10.21 18.13
C VAL A 101 30.67 -9.29 18.56
N LEU A 102 30.54 -7.98 18.33
CA LEU A 102 31.52 -7.00 18.81
C LEU A 102 31.67 -7.03 20.33
N ALA A 103 30.56 -7.03 21.07
CA ALA A 103 30.59 -7.11 22.53
C ALA A 103 31.27 -8.40 23.01
N ALA A 104 30.95 -9.54 22.40
CA ALA A 104 31.58 -10.82 22.72
C ALA A 104 33.09 -10.82 22.45
N LEU A 105 33.55 -10.19 21.37
CA LEU A 105 34.99 -10.05 21.09
C LEU A 105 35.69 -9.17 22.11
N ILE A 106 35.09 -8.04 22.51
CA ILE A 106 35.64 -7.14 23.54
C ILE A 106 35.75 -7.86 24.88
N VAL A 107 34.68 -8.52 25.32
CA VAL A 107 34.65 -9.27 26.58
C VAL A 107 35.62 -10.44 26.53
N GLY A 108 35.63 -11.20 25.43
CA GLY A 108 36.57 -12.29 25.21
C GLY A 108 38.02 -11.82 25.33
N ALA A 109 38.39 -10.75 24.63
CA ALA A 109 39.73 -10.17 24.70
C ALA A 109 40.11 -9.73 26.13
N ALA A 110 39.18 -9.12 26.86
CA ALA A 110 39.42 -8.69 28.24
C ALA A 110 39.61 -9.87 29.20
N LEU A 111 38.86 -10.96 29.02
CA LEU A 111 39.00 -12.18 29.82
C LEU A 111 40.34 -12.88 29.56
N LEU A 112 40.82 -12.86 28.31
CA LEU A 112 42.13 -13.44 27.97
C LEU A 112 43.29 -12.78 28.71
N MET A 113 43.22 -11.48 29.00
CA MET A 113 44.26 -10.78 29.76
C MET A 113 44.40 -11.28 31.20
N ARG A 114 43.38 -11.97 31.73
CA ARG A 114 43.35 -12.46 33.12
C ARG A 114 43.82 -13.91 33.27
N VAL A 115 44.04 -14.63 32.18
CA VAL A 115 44.43 -16.04 32.25
C VAL A 115 45.94 -16.14 32.48
N GLU A 116 46.36 -16.79 33.56
CA GLU A 116 47.77 -17.09 33.79
C GLU A 116 48.12 -18.44 33.15
N THR A 117 48.97 -18.42 32.11
CA THR A 117 49.46 -19.65 31.46
C THR A 117 50.98 -19.70 31.43
N SER A 118 51.54 -20.92 31.48
CA SER A 118 52.99 -21.16 31.33
C SER A 118 53.46 -20.89 29.90
N PHE A 119 52.59 -21.14 28.91
CA PHE A 119 52.82 -20.80 27.50
C PHE A 119 52.31 -19.39 27.22
N ARG A 120 53.21 -18.43 27.01
CA ARG A 120 52.89 -17.02 26.73
C ARG A 120 53.52 -16.57 25.41
N LEU A 121 52.76 -15.84 24.59
CA LEU A 121 53.27 -15.12 23.43
C LEU A 121 53.18 -13.62 23.71
N PHE A 122 54.29 -12.89 23.58
CA PHE A 122 54.35 -11.43 23.80
C PHE A 122 53.82 -10.99 25.18
N GLY A 123 53.92 -11.85 26.20
CA GLY A 123 53.41 -11.58 27.55
C GLY A 123 51.94 -11.95 27.78
N TYR A 124 51.23 -12.42 26.75
CA TYR A 124 49.81 -12.81 26.80
C TYR A 124 49.63 -14.33 26.66
N PRO A 125 48.48 -14.90 27.08
CA PRO A 125 48.24 -16.35 27.03
C PRO A 125 48.23 -16.90 25.61
N GLY A 126 49.19 -17.78 25.29
CA GLY A 126 49.46 -18.18 23.91
C GLY A 126 48.36 -19.04 23.28
N LEU A 127 47.96 -20.13 23.92
CA LEU A 127 46.94 -21.05 23.39
C LEU A 127 45.56 -20.37 23.25
N PRO A 128 45.04 -19.65 24.27
CA PRO A 128 43.77 -18.95 24.15
C PRO A 128 43.77 -17.84 23.08
N MET A 129 44.91 -17.17 22.87
CA MET A 129 45.06 -16.16 21.82
C MET A 129 44.85 -16.74 20.42
N ILE A 130 45.37 -17.94 20.14
CA ILE A 130 45.19 -18.58 18.82
C ILE A 130 43.70 -18.85 18.55
N PHE A 131 42.99 -19.44 19.51
CA PHE A 131 41.56 -19.70 19.39
C PHE A 131 40.75 -18.40 19.24
N PHE A 132 41.13 -17.36 20.00
CA PHE A 132 40.48 -16.07 19.89
C PHE A 132 40.69 -15.41 18.52
N LEU A 133 41.91 -15.51 17.96
CA LEU A 133 42.19 -14.99 16.63
C LEU A 133 41.36 -15.70 15.55
N LEU A 134 41.25 -17.02 15.64
CA LEU A 134 40.38 -17.81 14.75
C LEU A 134 38.91 -17.39 14.88
N ALA A 135 38.42 -17.23 16.11
CA ALA A 135 37.06 -16.75 16.37
C ALA A 135 36.84 -15.32 15.85
N ALA A 136 37.82 -14.42 16.02
CA ALA A 136 37.77 -13.05 15.54
C ALA A 136 37.73 -12.98 14.01
N ILE A 137 38.50 -13.82 13.31
CA ILE A 137 38.45 -13.94 11.85
C ILE A 137 37.07 -14.42 11.40
N GLY A 138 36.53 -15.46 12.04
CA GLY A 138 35.17 -15.95 11.75
C GLY A 138 34.09 -14.88 11.97
N ALA A 139 34.19 -14.14 13.07
CA ALA A 139 33.32 -13.00 13.36
C ALA A 139 33.44 -11.90 12.29
N LEU A 140 34.64 -11.59 11.83
CA LEU A 140 34.88 -10.60 10.78
C LEU A 140 34.23 -11.02 9.45
N ILE A 141 34.38 -12.29 9.06
CA ILE A 141 33.75 -12.87 7.86
C ILE A 141 32.22 -12.73 7.95
N LEU A 142 31.64 -13.05 9.11
CA LEU A 142 30.20 -12.94 9.34
C LEU A 142 29.72 -11.49 9.21
N ILE A 143 30.43 -10.53 9.84
CA ILE A 143 30.09 -9.10 9.76
C ILE A 143 30.17 -8.61 8.31
N ILE A 144 31.22 -8.97 7.58
CA ILE A 144 31.39 -8.58 6.17
C ILE A 144 30.25 -9.16 5.31
N ASN A 145 29.87 -10.43 5.53
CA ASN A 145 28.77 -11.06 4.82
C ASN A 145 27.46 -10.32 5.07
N ILE A 146 27.14 -10.03 6.34
CA ILE A 146 25.96 -9.25 6.72
C ILE A 146 25.96 -7.86 6.04
N LEU A 147 27.09 -7.15 6.03
CA LEU A 147 27.15 -5.80 5.45
C LEU A 147 27.03 -5.78 3.91
N LEU A 148 27.56 -6.78 3.22
CA LEU A 148 27.60 -6.82 1.75
C LEU A 148 26.35 -7.49 1.14
N TYR A 149 25.85 -8.58 1.73
CA TYR A 149 24.74 -9.36 1.16
C TYR A 149 23.37 -8.80 1.53
N ASP A 150 23.23 -8.08 2.64
CA ASP A 150 21.95 -7.55 3.12
C ASP A 150 21.46 -6.30 2.34
N LYS A 151 22.25 -5.82 1.37
CA LYS A 151 21.95 -4.64 0.56
C LYS A 151 21.30 -4.93 -0.80
N LYS A 152 21.08 -6.18 -1.20
CA LYS A 152 20.57 -6.48 -2.54
C LYS A 152 19.09 -6.93 -2.49
N PRO A 153 18.13 -5.98 -2.44
CA PRO A 153 16.76 -6.32 -2.78
C PRO A 153 16.77 -6.77 -4.23
N ARG A 154 16.43 -8.03 -4.45
CA ARG A 154 16.28 -8.61 -5.78
C ARG A 154 15.08 -7.92 -6.42
N LYS A 155 15.34 -6.85 -7.17
CA LYS A 155 14.34 -6.15 -8.00
C LYS A 155 13.61 -7.22 -8.79
N LYS A 156 12.32 -7.42 -8.48
CA LYS A 156 11.45 -8.30 -9.26
C LYS A 156 11.42 -7.72 -10.67
N LYS A 157 11.81 -8.51 -11.67
CA LYS A 157 11.46 -8.19 -13.06
C LYS A 157 9.94 -8.21 -13.11
N GLU A 158 9.35 -7.03 -13.26
CA GLU A 158 7.97 -6.91 -13.74
C GLU A 158 7.98 -7.29 -15.22
N GLY A 159 7.06 -8.19 -15.62
CA GLY A 159 6.82 -8.57 -17.00
C GLY A 159 7.05 -10.05 -17.28
N ASP A 160 6.02 -10.86 -17.06
CA ASP A 160 5.39 -11.70 -18.08
C ASP A 160 3.93 -11.98 -17.69
#